data_AF-A0A381EJ56-F1
#
_entry.id   AF-A0A381EJ56-F1
#
_cell.length_a   1.000
_cell.length_b   1.000
_cell.length_c   1.000
_cell.angle_alpha   90.00
_cell.angle_beta   90.00
_cell.angle_gamma   90.00
#
_symmetry.space_group_name_H-M   'P 1'
#
loop_
_entity.id
_entity.type
_entity.pdbx_description
1 polymer ?
#
loop_
_entity_poly.entity_id
_entity_poly.type
_entity_poly.pdbx_seq_one_letter_code
_entity_poly.pdbx_strand_id
1 'polypeptide(L)'
;MTIFSSFNLIMIGIIVLVLPFLLALIHPTKENTLEIDKKLLEQENKDLEVINHSQDKSLAVWFENSFLVSFLISIMGFVYIISHFIKGGDLNLNVLNMIFLFLGILLHKKSVLYIKAINIALQVCYRNFLLAFQILTLSLFLLFGVQVL
;
A
#
# COMPACT_ATOMS: atom_id res chain seq x y z
N MET A 1 -2.85 -21.93 -18.78
CA MET A 1 -4.19 -21.52 -19.27
C MET A 1 -5.22 -21.64 -18.15
N THR A 2 -5.12 -20.84 -17.09
CA THR A 2 -6.09 -20.85 -15.98
C THR A 2 -6.54 -19.43 -15.65
N ILE A 3 -5.64 -18.45 -15.65
CA ILE A 3 -5.97 -17.05 -15.30
C ILE A 3 -6.98 -16.36 -16.24
N PHE A 4 -7.08 -16.77 -17.51
CA PHE A 4 -8.06 -16.25 -18.49
C PHE A 4 -9.20 -17.23 -18.79
N SER A 5 -9.39 -18.26 -17.96
CA SER A 5 -10.60 -19.08 -18.04
C SER A 5 -11.81 -18.21 -17.70
N SER A 6 -12.89 -18.32 -18.48
CA SER A 6 -14.13 -17.54 -18.28
C SER A 6 -14.63 -17.61 -16.82
N PHE A 7 -14.43 -18.75 -16.17
CA PHE A 7 -14.80 -18.97 -14.77
C PHE A 7 -13.98 -18.07 -13.79
N ASN A 8 -12.68 -17.96 -14.01
CA ASN A 8 -11.81 -17.13 -13.16
C ASN A 8 -12.07 -15.64 -13.38
N LEU A 9 -12.37 -15.23 -14.61
CA LEU A 9 -12.74 -13.85 -14.92
C LEU A 9 -14.05 -13.43 -14.21
N ILE A 10 -15.03 -14.33 -14.16
CA ILE A 10 -16.29 -14.09 -13.45
C ILE A 10 -16.04 -13.95 -11.94
N MET A 11 -15.23 -14.83 -11.34
CA MET A 11 -14.85 -14.73 -9.92
C MET A 11 -14.14 -13.41 -9.60
N ILE A 12 -13.20 -12.99 -10.46
CA ILE A 12 -12.53 -11.69 -10.34
C ILE A 12 -13.55 -10.54 -10.40
N GLY A 13 -14.48 -10.58 -11.35
CA GLY A 13 -15.54 -9.57 -11.48
C GLY A 13 -16.43 -9.49 -10.23
N ILE A 14 -16.81 -10.64 -9.66
CA ILE A 14 -17.57 -10.71 -8.40
C ILE A 14 -16.75 -10.08 -7.26
N ILE A 15 -15.48 -10.45 -7.11
CA ILE A 15 -14.62 -9.88 -6.05
C ILE A 15 -14.49 -8.37 -6.20
N VAL A 16 -14.24 -7.88 -7.42
CA VAL A 16 -14.12 -6.43 -7.71
C VAL A 16 -15.39 -5.68 -7.37
N LEU A 17 -16.57 -6.30 -7.47
CA LEU A 17 -17.86 -5.65 -7.18
C LEU A 17 -18.27 -5.81 -5.70
N VAL A 18 -18.09 -6.99 -5.11
CA VAL A 18 -18.49 -7.31 -3.74
C VAL A 18 -17.54 -6.70 -2.72
N LEU A 19 -16.24 -6.74 -2.97
CA LEU A 19 -15.23 -6.25 -2.03
C LEU A 19 -15.41 -4.76 -1.66
N PRO A 20 -15.53 -3.81 -2.62
CA PRO A 20 -15.74 -2.41 -2.26
C PRO A 20 -17.08 -2.19 -1.55
N PHE A 21 -18.12 -2.94 -1.90
CA PHE A 21 -19.43 -2.83 -1.24
C PHE A 21 -19.37 -3.34 0.20
N LEU A 22 -18.69 -4.46 0.45
CA LEU A 22 -18.46 -5.00 1.78
C LEU A 22 -17.60 -4.05 2.63
N LEU A 23 -16.53 -3.47 2.04
CA LEU A 23 -15.72 -2.45 2.72
C LEU A 23 -16.53 -1.18 3.01
N ALA A 24 -17.43 -0.78 2.11
CA ALA A 24 -18.33 0.37 2.32
C ALA A 24 -19.38 0.11 3.41
N LEU A 25 -19.87 -1.12 3.55
CA LEU A 25 -20.76 -1.52 4.64
C LEU A 25 -20.08 -1.48 6.01
N ILE A 26 -18.78 -1.78 6.06
CA ILE A 26 -17.97 -1.71 7.28
C ILE A 26 -17.49 -0.26 7.54
N HIS A 27 -17.68 0.66 6.60
CA HIS A 27 -17.31 2.06 6.79
C HIS A 27 -18.17 2.68 7.90
N PRO A 28 -17.57 3.12 9.03
CA PRO A 28 -18.32 3.70 10.12
C PRO A 28 -19.10 4.94 9.66
N THR A 29 -20.36 5.07 10.08
CA THR A 29 -21.22 6.21 9.77
C THR A 29 -20.71 7.49 10.44
N LYS A 30 -21.01 8.64 9.82
CA LYS A 30 -20.50 9.99 10.16
C LYS A 30 -20.74 10.43 11.62
N GLU A 31 -21.57 9.70 12.35
CA GLU A 31 -21.92 9.96 13.75
C GLU A 31 -20.85 9.46 14.74
N ASN A 32 -19.93 8.58 14.30
CA ASN A 32 -18.79 8.08 15.07
C ASN A 32 -17.43 8.43 14.43
N THR A 33 -17.41 9.39 13.50
CA THR A 33 -16.17 10.01 13.04
C THR A 33 -15.76 11.07 14.05
N LEU A 34 -14.76 10.76 14.88
CA LEU A 34 -13.92 11.79 15.49
C LEU A 34 -13.34 12.61 14.35
N GLU A 35 -13.85 13.81 14.14
CA GLU A 35 -13.22 14.80 13.26
C GLU A 35 -11.84 15.09 13.85
N ILE A 36 -10.82 14.43 13.31
CA ILE A 36 -9.44 14.72 13.67
C ILE A 36 -9.20 16.16 13.19
N ASP A 37 -9.01 17.07 14.15
CA ASP A 37 -8.69 18.47 13.88
C ASP A 37 -7.55 18.52 12.86
N LYS A 38 -7.79 19.21 11.76
CA LYS A 38 -6.91 19.29 10.58
C LYS A 38 -5.47 19.67 10.98
N LYS A 39 -5.31 20.40 12.09
CA LYS A 39 -4.03 20.80 12.69
C LYS A 39 -3.18 19.62 13.19
N LEU A 40 -3.80 18.56 13.72
CA LEU A 40 -3.08 17.35 14.17
C LEU A 40 -2.50 16.56 12.98
N LEU A 41 -3.22 16.53 11.85
CA LEU A 41 -2.73 15.91 10.61
C LEU A 41 -1.59 16.71 9.96
N GLU A 42 -1.60 18.04 10.09
CA GLU A 42 -0.49 18.89 9.63
C GLU A 42 0.76 18.75 10.50
N GLN A 43 0.61 18.51 11.81
CA GLN A 43 1.73 18.15 12.70
C GLN A 43 2.29 16.76 12.38
N GLU A 44 1.44 15.75 12.16
CA GLU A 44 1.89 14.39 11.81
C GLU A 44 2.67 14.38 10.46
N ASN A 45 2.25 15.21 9.49
CA ASN A 45 2.97 15.38 8.22
C ASN A 45 4.33 16.07 8.40
N LYS A 46 4.47 17.01 9.34
CA LYS A 46 5.76 17.64 9.69
C LYS A 46 6.71 16.67 10.38
N ASP A 47 6.19 15.78 11.23
CA ASP A 47 7.01 14.76 11.88
C ASP A 47 7.48 13.69 10.88
N LEU A 48 6.73 13.45 9.79
CA LEU A 48 7.15 12.62 8.66
C LEU A 48 8.17 13.31 7.73
N GLU A 49 8.36 14.62 7.84
CA GLU A 49 9.52 15.31 7.24
C GLU A 49 10.82 15.04 8.00
N VAL A 50 10.79 14.38 9.17
CA VAL A 50 11.98 14.07 9.96
C VAL A 50 12.79 12.91 9.38
N ILE A 51 12.21 12.07 8.49
CA ILE A 51 13.01 11.16 7.63
C ILE A 51 13.60 11.94 6.44
N ASN A 52 14.12 13.13 6.70
CA ASN A 52 15.01 13.79 5.79
C ASN A 52 16.43 13.37 6.21
N HIS A 53 16.99 12.37 5.54
CA HIS A 53 18.44 12.19 5.45
C HIS A 53 19.13 13.39 4.73
N SER A 54 18.46 14.55 4.62
CA SER A 54 18.98 15.77 3.98
C SER A 54 20.20 16.34 4.68
N GLN A 55 20.48 15.94 5.93
CA GLN A 55 21.66 16.36 6.67
C GLN A 55 22.91 15.53 6.36
N ASP A 56 22.79 14.33 5.79
CA ASP A 56 23.94 13.52 5.39
C ASP A 56 24.31 13.78 3.92
N LYS A 57 25.44 14.47 3.71
CA LYS A 57 26.05 14.66 2.38
C LYS A 57 26.77 13.38 1.91
N SER A 58 26.13 12.23 2.04
CA SER A 58 26.67 10.95 1.56
C SER A 58 26.36 10.76 0.08
N LEU A 59 27.30 10.15 -0.66
CA LEU A 59 27.10 9.78 -2.08
C LEU A 59 25.85 8.90 -2.27
N ALA A 60 25.48 8.10 -1.25
CA ALA A 60 24.27 7.29 -1.26
C ALA A 60 22.99 8.14 -1.31
N VAL A 61 22.91 9.20 -0.50
CA VAL A 61 21.76 10.11 -0.44
C VAL A 61 21.58 10.86 -1.76
N TRP A 62 22.68 11.23 -2.44
CA TRP A 62 22.61 11.83 -3.77
C TRP A 62 22.08 10.84 -4.82
N PHE A 63 22.51 9.58 -4.76
CA PHE A 63 22.07 8.54 -5.69
C PHE A 63 20.57 8.25 -5.53
N GLU A 64 20.08 8.19 -4.29
CA GLU A 64 18.67 7.96 -3.96
C GLU A 64 17.76 9.16 -4.29
N ASN A 65 18.28 10.38 -4.17
CA ASN A 65 17.54 11.61 -4.48
C ASN A 65 17.64 12.02 -5.97
N SER A 66 18.32 11.23 -6.80
CA SER A 66 18.48 11.49 -8.23
C SER A 66 17.33 10.92 -9.06
N PHE A 67 16.69 11.81 -9.83
CA PHE A 67 15.65 11.43 -10.80
C PHE A 67 16.19 10.46 -11.85
N LEU A 68 17.40 10.72 -12.36
CA LEU A 68 17.98 9.93 -13.44
C LEU A 68 18.27 8.49 -13.02
N VAL A 69 18.78 8.32 -11.79
CA VAL A 69 19.02 7.00 -11.20
C VAL A 69 17.70 6.24 -11.02
N SER A 70 16.69 6.91 -10.47
CA SER A 70 15.35 6.35 -10.26
C SER A 70 14.65 5.97 -11.57
N PHE A 71 14.87 6.75 -12.63
CA PHE A 71 14.39 6.44 -13.96
C PHE A 71 15.11 5.23 -14.55
N LEU A 72 16.44 5.19 -14.47
CA LEU A 72 17.24 4.10 -15.03
C LEU A 72 16.95 2.75 -14.36
N ILE A 73 16.83 2.73 -13.03
CA ILE A 73 16.47 1.51 -12.28
C ILE A 73 15.06 1.03 -12.64
N SER A 74 14.10 1.95 -12.80
CA SER A 74 12.73 1.61 -13.21
C SER A 74 12.70 1.01 -14.62
N ILE A 75 13.42 1.61 -15.57
CA ILE A 75 13.53 1.08 -16.93
C ILE A 75 14.18 -0.31 -16.94
N MET A 76 15.29 -0.51 -16.22
CA MET A 76 15.90 -1.85 -16.11
C MET A 76 14.94 -2.88 -15.50
N GLY A 77 14.17 -2.47 -14.49
CA GLY A 77 13.12 -3.28 -13.90
C GLY A 77 12.05 -3.70 -14.90
N PHE A 78 11.56 -2.76 -15.72
CA PHE A 78 10.59 -3.05 -16.77
C PHE A 78 11.16 -3.95 -17.87
N VAL A 79 12.42 -3.78 -18.25
CA VAL A 79 13.10 -4.70 -19.20
C VAL A 79 13.10 -6.12 -18.65
N TYR A 80 13.40 -6.31 -17.36
CA TYR A 80 13.30 -7.63 -16.72
C TYR A 80 11.88 -8.19 -16.77
N ILE A 81 10.87 -7.38 -16.42
CA ILE A 81 9.46 -7.81 -16.44
C ILE A 81 9.04 -8.25 -17.85
N ILE A 82 9.36 -7.46 -18.88
CA ILE A 82 9.05 -7.79 -20.27
C ILE A 82 9.77 -9.09 -20.69
N SER A 83 11.05 -9.22 -20.34
CA SER A 83 11.84 -10.43 -20.63
C SER A 83 11.27 -11.68 -19.94
N HIS A 84 10.77 -11.54 -18.71
CA HIS A 84 10.11 -12.62 -17.97
C HIS A 84 8.89 -13.15 -18.72
N PHE A 85 8.01 -12.26 -19.21
CA PHE A 85 6.84 -12.67 -19.99
C PHE A 85 7.19 -13.24 -21.35
N ILE A 86 8.22 -12.72 -22.03
CA ILE A 86 8.70 -13.29 -23.31
C ILE A 86 9.20 -14.72 -23.12
N LYS A 87 9.84 -15.03 -21.99
CA LYS A 87 10.32 -16.38 -21.65
C LYS A 87 9.21 -17.34 -21.21
N GLY A 88 7.95 -16.93 -21.28
CA GLY A 88 6.80 -17.74 -20.86
C GLY A 88 6.59 -17.77 -19.34
N GLY A 89 7.14 -16.80 -18.61
CA GLY A 89 6.94 -16.68 -17.18
C GLY A 89 5.51 -16.23 -16.84
N ASP A 90 4.95 -16.80 -15.78
CA ASP A 90 3.62 -16.45 -15.28
C ASP A 90 3.63 -15.17 -14.42
N LEU A 91 2.47 -14.53 -14.29
CA LEU A 91 2.25 -13.44 -13.33
C LEU A 91 2.03 -14.03 -11.93
N ASN A 92 3.07 -14.02 -11.10
CA ASN A 92 2.96 -14.34 -9.68
C ASN A 92 3.16 -13.08 -8.80
N LEU A 93 3.05 -13.26 -7.48
CA LEU A 93 3.20 -12.18 -6.51
C LEU A 93 4.54 -11.42 -6.61
N ASN A 94 5.65 -12.09 -6.93
CA ASN A 94 6.95 -11.45 -7.10
C ASN A 94 6.97 -10.53 -8.32
N VAL A 95 6.48 -10.99 -9.47
CA VAL A 95 6.41 -10.18 -10.70
C VAL A 95 5.43 -9.03 -10.52
N LEU A 96 4.29 -9.29 -9.87
CA LEU A 96 3.32 -8.26 -9.51
C LEU A 96 3.92 -7.20 -8.58
N ASN A 97 4.66 -7.61 -7.55
CA ASN A 97 5.35 -6.71 -6.63
C ASN A 97 6.42 -5.88 -7.36
N MET A 98 7.17 -6.48 -8.30
CA MET A 98 8.10 -5.76 -9.15
C MET A 98 7.39 -4.71 -10.02
N ILE A 99 6.24 -5.05 -10.60
CA ILE A 99 5.44 -4.10 -11.39
C ILE A 99 5.03 -2.91 -10.51
N PHE A 100 4.45 -3.15 -9.33
CA PHE A 100 4.05 -2.05 -8.44
C PHE A 100 5.24 -1.22 -7.97
N LEU A 101 6.37 -1.85 -7.65
CA LEU A 101 7.61 -1.18 -7.27
C LEU A 101 8.12 -0.24 -8.37
N PHE A 102 8.36 -0.74 -9.58
CA PHE A 102 8.94 0.07 -10.64
C PHE A 102 7.97 1.10 -11.20
N LEU A 103 6.69 0.77 -11.29
CA LEU A 103 5.64 1.71 -11.67
C LEU A 103 5.54 2.82 -10.62
N GLY A 104 5.50 2.48 -9.34
CA GLY A 104 5.44 3.42 -8.24
C GLY A 104 6.62 4.40 -8.22
N ILE A 105 7.85 3.88 -8.41
CA ILE A 105 9.07 4.71 -8.55
C ILE A 105 8.97 5.64 -9.77
N LEU A 106 8.51 5.12 -10.92
CA LEU A 106 8.38 5.91 -12.15
C LEU A 106 7.41 7.08 -11.99
N LEU A 107 6.26 6.86 -11.34
CA LEU A 107 5.26 7.89 -11.06
C LEU A 107 5.74 8.94 -10.04
N HIS A 108 6.55 8.54 -9.05
CA HIS A 108 7.04 9.44 -7.99
C HIS A 108 8.34 10.16 -8.34
N LYS A 109 8.90 9.92 -9.54
CA LYS A 109 10.13 10.52 -10.09
C LYS A 109 11.42 10.12 -9.35
N LYS A 110 11.44 10.18 -8.03
CA LYS A 110 12.57 9.75 -7.19
C LYS A 110 12.15 8.56 -6.33
N SER A 111 13.01 7.57 -6.21
CA SER A 111 12.78 6.36 -5.39
C SER A 111 12.48 6.72 -3.94
N VAL A 112 13.16 7.73 -3.38
CA VAL A 112 12.92 8.18 -2.01
C VAL A 112 11.50 8.74 -1.79
N LEU A 113 10.91 9.41 -2.79
CA LEU A 113 9.53 9.90 -2.70
C LEU A 113 8.53 8.75 -2.70
N TYR A 114 8.79 7.70 -3.49
CA TYR A 114 7.96 6.50 -3.49
C TYR A 114 7.99 5.78 -2.13
N ILE A 115 9.18 5.61 -1.55
CA ILE A 115 9.33 5.00 -0.21
C ILE A 115 8.59 5.84 0.85
N LYS A 116 8.71 7.17 0.79
CA LYS A 116 7.98 8.06 1.69
C LYS A 116 6.46 7.90 1.54
N ALA A 117 5.95 7.85 0.31
CA ALA A 117 4.53 7.66 0.06
C ALA A 117 4.01 6.31 0.58
N ILE A 118 4.78 5.23 0.41
CA ILE A 118 4.45 3.91 0.97
C ILE A 118 4.40 3.97 2.50
N ASN A 119 5.41 4.55 3.15
CA ASN A 119 5.45 4.59 4.61
C ASN A 119 4.22 5.31 5.18
N ILE A 120 3.81 6.42 4.57
CA ILE A 120 2.59 7.14 4.95
C ILE A 120 1.35 6.26 4.74
N ALA A 121 1.23 5.61 3.58
CA ALA A 121 0.11 4.71 3.31
C ALA A 121 0.05 3.52 4.28
N LEU A 122 1.20 2.93 4.63
CA LEU A 122 1.30 1.83 5.58
C LEU A 122 0.93 2.28 7.00
N GLN A 123 1.37 3.45 7.44
CA GLN A 123 1.00 3.99 8.76
C GLN A 123 -0.51 4.21 8.87
N VAL A 124 -1.14 4.79 7.85
CA VAL A 124 -2.60 4.99 7.81
C VAL A 124 -3.33 3.65 7.80
N CYS A 125 -2.88 2.70 6.96
CA CYS A 125 -3.47 1.37 6.88
C CYS A 125 -3.35 0.60 8.19
N TYR A 126 -2.15 0.58 8.79
CA TYR A 126 -1.88 -0.09 10.06
C TYR A 126 -2.71 0.49 11.19
N ARG A 127 -2.81 1.82 11.29
CA ARG A 127 -3.64 2.49 12.30
C ARG A 127 -5.10 2.08 12.18
N ASN A 128 -5.67 2.13 10.98
CA ASN A 128 -7.07 1.75 10.75
C ASN A 128 -7.30 0.25 10.99
N PHE A 129 -6.38 -0.60 10.56
CA PHE A 129 -6.46 -2.05 10.75
C PHE A 129 -6.36 -2.43 12.23
N LEU A 130 -5.46 -1.82 12.99
CA LEU A 130 -5.30 -2.07 14.43
C LEU A 130 -6.57 -1.67 15.19
N LEU A 131 -7.15 -0.51 14.87
CA LEU A 131 -8.42 -0.08 15.45
C LEU A 131 -9.55 -1.04 15.10
N ALA A 132 -9.67 -1.46 13.84
CA ALA A 132 -10.68 -2.43 13.40
C ALA A 132 -10.49 -3.80 14.07
N PHE A 133 -9.25 -4.28 14.20
CA PHE A 133 -8.92 -5.52 14.88
C PHE A 133 -9.26 -5.45 16.38
N GLN A 134 -8.95 -4.34 17.04
CA GLN A 134 -9.28 -4.12 18.45
C GLN A 134 -10.79 -4.08 18.70
N ILE A 135 -11.54 -3.37 17.84
CA ILE A 135 -13.01 -3.30 17.91
C ILE A 135 -13.63 -4.67 17.66
N LEU A 136 -13.14 -5.41 16.66
CA LEU A 136 -13.62 -6.77 16.37
C LEU A 136 -13.36 -7.72 17.54
N THR A 137 -12.16 -7.66 18.12
CA THR A 137 -11.79 -8.48 19.30
C THR A 137 -12.67 -8.14 20.50
N LEU A 138 -12.93 -6.86 20.76
CA LEU A 138 -13.82 -6.41 21.83
C LEU A 138 -15.28 -6.83 21.60
N SER A 139 -15.78 -6.71 20.37
CA SER A 139 -17.14 -7.15 20.01
C SER A 139 -17.30 -8.66 20.14
N LEU A 140 -16.28 -9.45 19.75
CA LEU A 140 -16.27 -10.89 19.91
C LEU A 140 -16.24 -11.27 21.40
N PHE A 141 -15.44 -10.57 22.21
CA PHE A 141 -15.42 -10.75 23.66
C PHE A 141 -16.78 -10.43 24.30
N LEU A 142 -17.46 -9.36 23.88
CA LEU A 142 -18.81 -9.03 24.38
C LEU A 142 -19.89 -10.04 23.93
N LEU A 143 -19.77 -10.59 22.71
CA LEU A 143 -20.71 -11.58 22.17
C LEU A 143 -20.53 -12.99 22.75
N PHE A 144 -19.29 -13.38 23.08
CA PHE A 144 -18.96 -14.77 23.46
C PHE A 144 -18.37 -14.91 24.88
N GLY A 145 -18.16 -13.83 25.63
CA GLY A 145 -17.30 -13.78 26.82
C GLY A 145 -17.96 -13.36 28.13
N VAL A 146 -19.22 -13.73 28.36
CA VAL A 146 -19.82 -13.89 29.71
C VAL A 146 -20.04 -15.37 30.06
N GLN A 147 -19.38 -16.32 29.37
CA GLN A 147 -19.52 -17.76 29.66
C GLN A 147 -18.24 -18.48 30.11
N VAL A 148 -17.15 -17.77 30.43
CA VAL A 148 -15.95 -18.38 31.03
C VAL A 148 -15.46 -17.57 32.23
N LEU A 149 -16.32 -17.44 33.24
CA LEU A 149 -15.89 -17.26 34.63
C LEU A 149 -16.88 -17.96 35.57
#